data_AF-A0A3D3AIG1-F1
#
_entry.id   AF-A0A3D3AIG1-F1
#
_cell.length_a   1.000
_cell.length_b   1.000
_cell.length_c   1.000
_cell.angle_alpha   90.00
_cell.angle_beta   90.00
_cell.angle_gamma   90.00
#
_symmetry.space_group_name_H-M   'P 1'
#
loop_
_entity.id
_entity.type
_entity.pdbx_description
1 polymer ?
#
loop_
_entity_poly.entity_id
_entity_poly.type
_entity_poly.pdbx_seq_one_letter_code
_entity_poly.pdbx_strand_id
1 'polypeptide(L)' 'MQSPDIKSAKILKNYKILLTFKNGARKIFDMKPYLKYTVFKPLNDENEFKKFSIIDGT' A
#
# COMPACT_ATOMS: atom_id res chain seq x y z
N MET A 1 12.40 16.40 -10.09
CA MET A 1 12.05 14.98 -9.85
C MET A 1 10.60 14.95 -9.42
N GLN A 2 9.65 14.60 -10.30
CA GLN A 2 8.25 14.49 -9.87
C GLN A 2 8.09 13.16 -9.13
N SER A 3 8.00 13.25 -7.80
CA SER A 3 7.40 12.19 -6.99
C SER A 3 6.01 11.94 -7.58
N PRO A 4 5.65 10.72 -8.00
CA PRO A 4 4.31 10.47 -8.50
C PRO A 4 3.33 10.67 -7.35
N ASP A 5 2.60 11.79 -7.35
CA ASP A 5 1.57 12.09 -6.36
C ASP A 5 0.52 10.98 -6.33
N ILE A 6 0.58 10.15 -5.29
CA ILE A 6 -0.44 9.15 -4.99
C ILE A 6 -1.65 9.92 -4.47
N LYS A 7 -2.77 9.83 -5.18
CA LYS A 7 -4.05 10.42 -4.78
C LYS A 7 -4.73 9.59 -3.68
N SER A 8 -4.62 8.27 -3.76
CA SER A 8 -5.15 7.36 -2.74
C SER A 8 -4.52 5.98 -2.84
N ALA A 9 -4.45 5.27 -1.72
CA ALA A 9 -4.24 3.84 -1.69
C ALA A 9 -5.47 3.15 -1.12
N LYS A 10 -5.88 2.06 -1.74
CA LYS A 10 -6.92 1.19 -1.23
C LYS A 10 -6.34 -0.19 -1.01
N ILE A 11 -6.38 -0.66 0.23
CA ILE A 11 -6.07 -2.04 0.55
C ILE A 11 -7.11 -2.96 -0.12
N LEU A 12 -6.62 -3.94 -0.86
CA LEU A 12 -7.38 -5.01 -1.48
C LEU A 12 -7.11 -6.33 -0.74
N LYS A 13 -7.99 -7.31 -0.95
CA LYS A 13 -7.80 -8.68 -0.48
C LYS A 13 -6.48 -9.25 -1.03
N ASN A 14 -5.94 -10.25 -0.32
CA ASN A 14 -4.69 -10.93 -0.67
C ASN A 14 -3.44 -10.05 -0.58
N TYR A 15 -3.42 -9.08 0.35
CA TYR A 15 -2.28 -8.17 0.57
C TYR A 15 -1.90 -7.38 -0.69
N LYS A 16 -2.91 -6.96 -1.45
CA LYS A 16 -2.74 -6.10 -2.61
C LYS A 16 -3.11 -4.68 -2.23
N ILE A 17 -2.47 -3.70 -2.86
CA ILE A 17 -2.75 -2.29 -2.64
C ILE A 17 -3.02 -1.67 -4.01
N LEU A 18 -4.21 -1.10 -4.17
CA LEU A 18 -4.54 -0.31 -5.34
C LEU A 18 -4.11 1.14 -5.09
N LEU A 19 -3.03 1.54 -5.75
CA LEU A 19 -2.57 2.92 -5.79
C LEU A 19 -3.30 3.63 -6.92
N THR A 20 -3.92 4.76 -6.60
CA THR A 20 -4.48 5.68 -7.57
C THR A 20 -3.63 6.94 -7.56
N PHE A 21 -3.11 7.33 -8.71
CA PHE A 21 -2.29 8.53 -8.86
C PHE A 21 -3.15 9.73 -9.22
N LYS A 22 -2.66 10.95 -8.94
CA LYS A 22 -3.38 12.19 -9.29
C LYS A 22 -3.66 12.32 -10.79
N ASN A 23 -2.80 11.76 -11.63
CA ASN A 23 -2.99 11.72 -13.09
C ASN A 23 -4.05 10.71 -13.57
N GLY A 24 -4.73 10.01 -12.65
CA GLY A 24 -5.74 9.00 -12.99
C GLY A 24 -5.16 7.59 -13.24
N ALA A 25 -3.83 7.44 -13.29
CA ALA A 25 -3.21 6.12 -13.39
C ALA A 25 -3.54 5.29 -12.14
N ARG A 26 -3.70 3.98 -12.34
CA ARG A 26 -3.92 3.02 -11.26
C ARG A 26 -2.87 1.93 -11.33
N LYS A 27 -2.27 1.61 -10.19
CA LYS A 27 -1.26 0.56 -10.09
C LYS A 27 -1.61 -0.37 -8.94
N ILE A 28 -1.60 -1.67 -9.23
CA ILE A 28 -1.77 -2.70 -8.20
C ILE A 28 -0.38 -3.08 -7.72
N PHE A 29 -0.15 -2.91 -6.42
CA PHE A 29 1.06 -3.30 -5.74
C PHE A 29 0.79 -4.57 -4.94
N ASP A 30 1.56 -5.64 -5.18
CA ASP A 30 1.41 -6.89 -4.46
C ASP A 30 2.42 -6.92 -3.31
N MET A 31 1.93 -6.95 -2.07
CA MET A 31 2.79 -6.99 -0.88
C MET A 31 3.23 -8.41 -0.49
N LYS A 32 2.67 -9.48 -1.08
CA LYS A 32 3.05 -10.86 -0.74
C LYS A 32 4.55 -11.14 -0.76
N PRO A 33 5.33 -10.73 -1.80
CA PRO A 33 6.76 -10.96 -1.80
C PRO A 33 7.50 -10.15 -0.72
N TYR A 34 6.85 -9.15 -0.12
CA TYR A 34 7.40 -8.34 0.95
C TYR A 34 7.03 -8.84 2.34
N LEU A 35 5.87 -9.48 2.52
CA LEU A 35 5.47 -10.09 3.80
C LEU A 35 6.45 -11.16 4.31
N LYS A 36 7.28 -11.72 3.41
CA LYS A 36 8.36 -12.64 3.79
C LYS A 36 9.46 -11.96 4.63
N TYR A 37 9.60 -10.64 4.55
CA TYR A 37 10.61 -9.90 5.32
C TYR A 37 10.10 -9.62 6.73
N THR A 38 10.99 -9.79 7.71
CA THR A 38 10.72 -9.61 9.14
C THR A 38 10.13 -8.24 9.47
N VAL A 39 10.49 -7.20 8.70
CA VAL A 39 10.00 -5.82 8.86
C VAL A 39 8.50 -5.68 8.59
N PHE A 40 7.92 -6.58 7.78
CA PHE A 40 6.50 -6.59 7.44
C PHE A 40 5.72 -7.67 8.20
N LYS A 41 6.34 -8.38 9.16
CA LYS A 41 5.64 -9.28 10.10
C LYS A 41 4.42 -8.65 10.79
N PRO A 42 4.46 -7.38 11.26
CA PRO A 42 3.25 -6.77 11.84
C PRO A 42 2.12 -6.60 10.82
N LEU A 43 2.42 -6.46 9.53
CA LEU A 43 1.40 -6.40 8.47
C LEU A 43 0.79 -7.78 8.14
N ASN A 44 1.33 -8.86 8.69
CA ASN A 44 0.76 -10.19 8.52
C ASN A 44 -0.56 -10.33 9.29
N ASP A 45 -0.73 -9.53 10.35
CA ASP A 45 -2.00 -9.43 11.08
C ASP A 45 -3.01 -8.61 10.25
N GLU A 46 -4.17 -9.20 9.95
CA GLU A 46 -5.19 -8.53 9.14
C GLU A 46 -5.71 -7.24 9.80
N ASN A 47 -5.66 -7.12 11.13
CA ASN A 47 -6.11 -5.91 11.81
C ASN A 47 -5.13 -4.76 11.61
N GLU A 48 -3.84 -5.04 11.68
CA GLU A 48 -2.78 -4.05 11.44
C GLU A 48 -2.73 -3.68 9.95
N PHE A 49 -2.92 -4.66 9.06
CA PHE A 49 -3.00 -4.39 7.63
C PHE A 49 -4.22 -3.54 7.25
N LYS A 50 -5.38 -3.74 7.90
CA LYS A 50 -6.56 -2.89 7.70
C LYS A 50 -6.39 -1.47 8.24
N LYS A 51 -5.56 -1.27 9.27
CA LYS A 51 -5.19 0.06 9.77
C LYS A 51 -4.20 0.78 8.86
N PHE A 52 -3.58 0.10 7.90
CA PHE A 52 -2.68 0.73 6.94
C PHE A 52 -3.42 1.81 6.14
N SER A 53 -3.20 3.06 6.54
CA SER A 53 -3.57 4.25 5.80
C SER A 53 -2.29 4.93 5.34
N ILE A 54 -2.30 5.50 4.13
CA ILE A 54 -1.25 6.45 3.76
C ILE A 54 -1.41 7.63 4.70
N ILE A 55 -0.50 7.73 5.66
CA ILE A 55 -0.27 8.96 6.41
C ILE A 55 0.64 9.76 5.49
N ASP A 56 0.07 10.78 4.86
CA ASP A 56 0.77 11.73 4.00
C ASP A 56 1.96 12.28 4.79
N GLY A 57 3.16 11.76 4.52
CA GLY A 57 4.39 12.18 5.16
C GLY A 57 4.95 13.34 4.34
N THR A 58 4.68 14.55 4.81
CA THR A 58 5.34 15.80 4.38
C THR A 58 6.85 15.64 4.31
#